data_AF-A0A357ZHY2-F1
#
_entry.id   AF-A0A357ZHY2-F1
#
_cell.length_a   1.000
_cell.length_b   1.000
_cell.length_c   1.000
_cell.angle_alpha   90.00
_cell.angle_beta   90.00
_cell.angle_gamma   90.00
#
_symmetry.space_group_name_H-M   'P 1'
#
loop_
_entity.id
_entity.type
_entity.pdbx_description
1 polymer ?
#
loop_
_entity_poly.entity_id
_entity_poly.type
_entity_poly.pdbx_seq_one_letter_code
_entity_poly.pdbx_strand_id
1 'polypeptide(L)'
;MASFVKAADAVAAAMEIEHRGYAFYRKVQEKATDQKTKDFFGFMAEEEHRHESIFAEMLKRIGGLELPTGATDEEYLNYVQGLLDSHALFLPSQEQEMITNPLLGALRFEKDTLIFFIELEAMVPDAERVHVRHCADEERKHIRMLQKFGK
;
A
#
# COMPACT_ATOMS: atom_id res chain seq x y z
N MET A 1 -10.24 -23.74 14.74
CA MET A 1 -11.13 -23.02 13.80
C MET A 1 -10.38 -21.81 13.30
N ALA A 2 -10.41 -21.64 11.99
CA ALA A 2 -9.75 -20.63 11.18
C ALA A 2 -9.83 -19.20 11.74
N SER A 3 -8.74 -18.69 12.30
CA SER A 3 -8.46 -17.25 12.39
C SER A 3 -7.25 -17.01 11.48
N PHE A 4 -7.46 -17.13 10.17
CA PHE A 4 -6.36 -17.37 9.22
C PHE A 4 -5.56 -16.13 8.79
N VAL A 5 -5.93 -14.93 9.21
CA VAL A 5 -5.13 -13.72 8.97
C VAL A 5 -4.82 -13.08 10.31
N LYS A 6 -3.55 -13.06 10.70
CA LYS A 6 -3.10 -12.32 11.88
C LYS A 6 -2.97 -10.84 11.52
N ALA A 7 -3.09 -9.95 12.51
CA ALA A 7 -2.89 -8.52 12.30
C ALA A 7 -1.54 -8.21 11.64
N ALA A 8 -0.49 -8.98 11.95
CA ALA A 8 0.82 -8.86 11.33
C ALA A 8 0.83 -9.15 9.82
N ASP A 9 0.08 -10.17 9.38
CA ASP A 9 -0.06 -10.51 7.96
C ASP A 9 -0.74 -9.37 7.20
N ALA A 10 -1.79 -8.80 7.78
CA ALA A 10 -2.54 -7.70 7.18
C ALA A 10 -1.71 -6.38 7.14
N VAL A 11 -0.88 -6.13 8.16
CA VAL A 11 0.04 -4.98 8.18
C VAL A 11 1.19 -5.16 7.19
N ALA A 12 1.72 -6.38 7.05
CA ALA A 12 2.71 -6.67 6.02
C ALA A 12 2.14 -6.45 4.61
N ALA A 13 0.86 -6.82 4.42
CA ALA A 13 0.15 -6.51 3.18
C ALA A 13 0.00 -5.00 2.92
N ALA A 14 -0.32 -4.22 3.96
CA ALA A 14 -0.36 -2.76 3.88
C ALA A 14 0.98 -2.18 3.43
N MET A 15 2.08 -2.63 4.03
CA MET A 15 3.43 -2.16 3.71
C MET A 15 3.79 -2.39 2.23
N GLU A 16 3.47 -3.56 1.69
CA GLU A 16 3.71 -3.86 0.28
C GLU A 16 2.81 -3.02 -0.65
N ILE A 17 1.54 -2.80 -0.29
CA ILE A 17 0.63 -1.95 -1.07
C ILE A 17 1.26 -0.57 -1.26
N GLU A 18 1.74 0.04 -0.17
CA GLU A 18 2.44 1.33 -0.19
C GLU A 18 3.74 1.27 -0.99
N HIS A 19 4.54 0.20 -0.84
CA HIS A 19 5.76 0.01 -1.63
C HIS A 19 5.49 0.02 -3.14
N ARG A 20 4.41 -0.65 -3.57
CA ARG A 20 3.97 -0.67 -4.97
C ARG A 20 3.45 0.69 -5.43
N GLY A 21 2.71 1.40 -4.57
CA GLY A 21 2.27 2.78 -4.81
C GLY A 21 3.45 3.70 -5.07
N TYR A 22 4.45 3.66 -4.19
CA TYR A 22 5.71 4.37 -4.36
C TYR A 22 6.36 4.05 -5.72
N ALA A 23 6.61 2.77 -6.01
CA ALA A 23 7.26 2.35 -7.25
C ALA A 23 6.50 2.81 -8.49
N PHE A 24 5.16 2.77 -8.46
CA PHE A 24 4.32 3.27 -9.52
C PHE A 24 4.46 4.79 -9.70
N TYR A 25 4.28 5.57 -8.63
CA TYR A 25 4.33 7.02 -8.71
C TYR A 25 5.70 7.54 -9.13
N ARG A 26 6.78 6.90 -8.64
CA ARG A 26 8.15 7.15 -9.11
C ARG A 26 8.29 6.91 -10.61
N LYS A 27 7.76 5.80 -11.13
CA LYS A 27 7.80 5.47 -12.56
C LYS A 27 7.01 6.48 -13.41
N VAL A 28 5.88 6.97 -12.91
CA VAL A 28 5.10 8.03 -13.60
C VAL A 28 5.87 9.34 -13.59
N GLN A 29 6.44 9.73 -12.45
CA GLN A 29 7.28 10.91 -12.31
C GLN A 29 8.46 10.88 -13.29
N GLU A 30 9.18 9.75 -13.38
CA GLU A 30 10.36 9.60 -14.24
C GLU A 30 10.03 9.71 -15.73
N LYS A 31 8.85 9.24 -16.13
CA LYS A 31 8.37 9.31 -17.53
C LYS A 31 7.74 10.64 -17.89
N ALA A 32 7.34 11.44 -16.90
CA ALA A 32 6.72 12.73 -17.15
C ALA A 32 7.69 13.70 -17.85
N THR A 33 7.19 14.49 -18.77
CA THR A 33 7.99 15.47 -19.52
C THR A 33 7.81 16.88 -18.97
N ASP A 34 6.64 17.22 -18.43
CA ASP A 34 6.34 18.50 -17.83
C ASP A 34 6.61 18.52 -16.30
N GLN A 35 7.03 19.67 -15.78
CA GLN A 35 7.42 19.82 -14.39
C GLN A 35 6.23 19.63 -13.43
N LYS A 36 5.02 20.06 -13.82
CA LYS A 36 3.82 19.96 -12.99
C LYS A 36 3.50 18.49 -12.68
N THR A 37 3.56 17.61 -13.67
CA THR A 37 3.36 16.17 -13.51
C THR A 37 4.48 15.54 -12.68
N LYS A 38 5.74 15.93 -12.92
CA LYS A 38 6.89 15.45 -12.14
C LYS A 38 6.76 15.78 -10.65
N ASP A 39 6.41 17.02 -10.33
CA ASP A 39 6.30 17.48 -8.96
C ASP A 39 5.12 16.80 -8.25
N PHE A 40 3.98 16.69 -8.95
CA PHE A 40 2.79 16.07 -8.39
C PHE A 40 3.00 14.59 -8.07
N PHE A 41 3.44 13.78 -9.04
CA PHE A 41 3.67 12.35 -8.78
C PHE A 41 4.92 12.07 -7.95
N GLY A 42 5.89 13.00 -7.93
CA GLY A 42 6.98 12.97 -6.96
C GLY A 42 6.48 13.14 -5.53
N PHE A 43 5.59 14.10 -5.29
CA PHE A 43 4.94 14.27 -3.99
C PHE A 43 4.15 13.02 -3.59
N MET A 44 3.34 12.47 -4.50
CA MET A 44 2.56 11.26 -4.22
C MET A 44 3.47 10.09 -3.83
N ALA A 45 4.58 9.87 -4.56
CA ALA A 45 5.54 8.82 -4.22
C ALA A 45 6.09 8.96 -2.80
N GLU A 46 6.52 10.16 -2.41
CA GLU A 46 7.09 10.36 -1.07
C GLU A 46 6.06 10.14 0.06
N GLU A 47 4.77 10.40 -0.18
CA GLU A 47 3.71 10.07 0.78
C GLU A 47 3.57 8.56 0.96
N GLU A 48 3.53 7.78 -0.12
CA GLU A 48 3.48 6.30 -0.04
C GLU A 48 4.69 5.72 0.71
N HIS A 49 5.90 6.23 0.43
CA HIS A 49 7.11 5.79 1.14
C HIS A 49 7.04 6.11 2.66
N ARG A 50 6.37 7.21 3.02
CA ARG A 50 6.12 7.56 4.42
C ARG A 50 5.11 6.61 5.05
N HIS A 51 4.05 6.24 4.35
CA HIS A 51 3.07 5.25 4.82
C HIS A 51 3.69 3.86 4.98
N GLU A 52 4.51 3.42 4.02
CA GLU A 52 5.28 2.17 4.11
C GLU A 52 6.09 2.13 5.42
N SER A 53 6.77 3.23 5.75
CA SER A 53 7.52 3.37 7.00
C SER A 53 6.64 3.29 8.25
N ILE A 54 5.43 3.86 8.22
CA ILE A 54 4.45 3.77 9.32
C ILE A 54 4.05 2.31 9.56
N PHE A 55 3.74 1.57 8.49
CA PHE A 55 3.37 0.15 8.58
C PHE A 55 4.56 -0.73 8.99
N ALA A 56 5.77 -0.43 8.53
CA ALA A 56 6.98 -1.13 8.97
C ALA A 56 7.22 -0.99 10.49
N GLU A 57 7.07 0.22 11.03
CA GLU A 57 7.18 0.46 12.48
C GLU A 57 6.02 -0.18 13.26
N MET A 58 4.82 -0.16 12.70
CA MET A 58 3.66 -0.84 13.27
C MET A 58 3.87 -2.36 13.35
N LEU A 59 4.41 -2.97 12.29
CA LEU A 59 4.70 -4.40 12.24
C LEU A 59 5.65 -4.82 13.38
N LYS A 60 6.66 -4.00 13.68
CA LYS A 60 7.57 -4.22 14.82
C LYS A 60 6.84 -4.18 16.16
N ARG A 61 5.90 -3.24 16.34
CA ARG A 61 5.14 -3.08 17.60
C ARG A 61 4.16 -4.22 17.85
N ILE A 62 3.55 -4.79 16.81
CA ILE A 62 2.58 -5.89 16.94
C ILE A 62 3.22 -7.28 17.03
N GLY A 63 4.55 -7.36 17.15
CA GLY A 63 5.29 -8.60 17.38
C GLY A 63 5.93 -9.21 16.13
N GLY A 64 5.84 -8.52 14.98
CA GLY A 64 6.35 -9.02 13.71
C GLY A 64 5.53 -10.19 13.15
N LEU A 65 6.00 -10.73 12.04
CA LEU A 65 5.42 -11.91 11.41
C LEU A 65 5.93 -13.17 12.10
N GLU A 66 5.01 -14.06 12.47
CA GLU A 66 5.38 -15.36 13.05
C GLU A 66 5.73 -16.35 11.95
N LEU A 67 7.02 -16.64 11.81
CA LEU A 67 7.50 -17.71 10.94
C LEU A 67 7.63 -19.04 11.69
N PRO A 68 7.54 -20.18 10.97
CA PRO A 68 7.99 -21.46 11.50
C PRO A 68 9.44 -21.37 11.99
N THR A 69 9.74 -22.01 13.13
CA THR A 69 11.10 -22.06 13.67
C THR A 69 12.07 -22.66 12.64
N GLY A 70 13.08 -21.89 12.25
CA GLY A 70 14.08 -22.30 11.26
C GLY A 70 13.77 -21.87 9.82
N ALA A 71 12.72 -21.07 9.59
CA ALA A 71 12.48 -20.46 8.30
C ALA A 71 13.64 -19.51 7.91
N THR A 72 14.00 -19.56 6.63
CA THR A 72 14.96 -18.66 5.99
C THR A 72 14.30 -17.32 5.61
N ASP A 73 15.11 -16.29 5.40
CA ASP A 73 14.64 -14.98 4.90
C ASP A 73 13.91 -15.11 3.54
N GLU A 74 14.29 -16.08 2.71
CA GLU A 74 13.64 -16.37 1.44
C GLU A 74 12.24 -16.99 1.64
N GLU A 75 12.09 -17.92 2.57
CA GLU A 75 10.80 -18.51 2.92
C GLU A 75 9.84 -17.49 3.55
N TYR A 76 10.39 -16.53 4.30
CA TYR A 76 9.65 -15.37 4.80
C TYR A 76 9.10 -14.51 3.66
N LEU A 77 9.98 -14.09 2.74
CA LEU A 77 9.57 -13.27 1.60
C LEU A 77 8.55 -14.00 0.73
N ASN A 78 8.74 -15.30 0.49
CA ASN A 78 7.80 -16.12 -0.27
C ASN A 78 6.45 -16.29 0.44
N TYR A 79 6.43 -16.41 1.77
CA TYR A 79 5.19 -16.48 2.54
C TYR A 79 4.41 -15.16 2.47
N VAL A 80 5.10 -14.03 2.67
CA VAL A 80 4.52 -12.69 2.51
C VAL A 80 4.00 -12.52 1.09
N GLN A 81 4.78 -12.88 0.07
CA GLN A 81 4.36 -12.84 -1.33
C GLN A 81 3.13 -13.72 -1.61
N GLY A 82 3.07 -14.92 -1.04
CA GLY A 82 1.91 -15.81 -1.20
C GLY A 82 0.64 -15.28 -0.54
N LEU A 83 0.75 -14.63 0.61
CA LEU A 83 -0.37 -13.93 1.25
C LEU A 83 -0.84 -12.74 0.40
N LEU A 84 0.10 -11.96 -0.12
CA LEU A 84 -0.16 -10.83 -1.01
C LEU A 84 -0.85 -11.27 -2.30
N ASP A 85 -0.36 -12.32 -2.95
CA ASP A 85 -0.94 -12.86 -4.18
C ASP A 85 -2.35 -13.44 -3.96
N SER A 86 -2.66 -13.87 -2.72
CA SER A 86 -4.00 -14.33 -2.34
C SER A 86 -5.01 -13.19 -2.15
N HIS A 87 -4.52 -12.00 -1.79
CA HIS A 87 -5.32 -10.79 -1.66
C HIS A 87 -5.21 -10.01 -2.97
N ALA A 88 -6.17 -10.25 -3.86
CA ALA A 88 -6.24 -9.78 -5.25
C ALA A 88 -6.24 -8.24 -5.48
N LEU A 89 -5.74 -7.44 -4.54
CA LEU A 89 -5.63 -5.98 -4.63
C LEU A 89 -4.66 -5.54 -5.74
N PHE A 90 -3.71 -6.37 -6.15
CA PHE A 90 -2.91 -6.16 -7.37
C PHE A 90 -3.05 -7.30 -8.35
N LEU A 91 -4.15 -7.29 -9.11
CA LEU A 91 -4.17 -8.06 -10.33
C LEU A 91 -3.16 -7.45 -11.33
N PRO A 92 -2.43 -8.26 -12.12
CA PRO A 92 -1.54 -7.77 -13.19
C PRO A 92 -2.22 -6.79 -14.17
N SER A 93 -3.55 -6.84 -14.25
CA SER A 93 -4.36 -5.90 -15.03
C SER A 93 -4.32 -4.46 -14.52
N GLN A 94 -4.20 -4.23 -13.21
CA GLN A 94 -4.06 -2.89 -12.66
C GLN A 94 -2.73 -2.26 -13.05
N GLU A 95 -1.65 -3.04 -13.00
CA GLU A 95 -0.32 -2.57 -13.40
C GLU A 95 -0.28 -2.15 -14.89
N GLN A 96 -0.97 -2.91 -15.75
CA GLN A 96 -1.12 -2.57 -17.17
C GLN A 96 -2.01 -1.32 -17.39
N GLU A 97 -3.08 -1.17 -16.61
CA GLU A 97 -3.95 0.02 -16.66
C GLU A 97 -3.22 1.28 -16.17
N MET A 98 -2.40 1.14 -15.13
CA MET A 98 -1.51 2.18 -14.61
C MET A 98 -0.46 2.62 -15.64
N ILE A 99 -0.05 1.74 -16.56
CA ILE A 99 0.84 2.11 -17.68
C ILE A 99 0.07 2.82 -18.79
N THR A 100 -1.12 2.33 -19.15
CA THR A 100 -1.89 2.82 -20.30
C THR A 100 -2.68 4.08 -20.00
N ASN A 101 -3.16 4.25 -18.77
CA ASN A 101 -3.86 5.41 -18.26
C ASN A 101 -3.45 5.69 -16.79
N PRO A 102 -2.29 6.33 -16.57
CA PRO A 102 -1.72 6.49 -15.24
C PRO A 102 -2.64 7.18 -14.22
N LEU A 103 -3.42 8.16 -14.66
CA LEU A 103 -4.33 8.87 -13.76
C LEU A 103 -5.53 8.01 -13.33
N LEU A 104 -6.12 7.27 -14.27
CA LEU A 104 -7.21 6.35 -13.93
C LEU A 104 -6.70 5.20 -13.05
N GLY A 105 -5.53 4.65 -13.39
CA GLY A 105 -4.86 3.63 -12.58
C GLY A 105 -4.61 4.11 -11.15
N ALA A 106 -4.02 5.30 -10.99
CA ALA A 106 -3.81 5.94 -9.68
C ALA A 106 -5.12 6.09 -8.90
N LEU A 107 -6.18 6.61 -9.52
CA LEU A 107 -7.48 6.79 -8.86
C LEU A 107 -8.13 5.49 -8.40
N ARG A 108 -7.89 4.37 -9.11
CA ARG A 108 -8.38 3.05 -8.70
C ARG A 108 -7.54 2.50 -7.56
N PHE A 109 -6.22 2.54 -7.72
CA PHE A 109 -5.25 2.15 -6.70
C PHE A 109 -5.59 2.77 -5.34
N GLU A 110 -5.68 4.09 -5.27
CA GLU A 110 -5.95 4.83 -4.04
C GLU A 110 -7.29 4.47 -3.38
N LYS A 111 -8.31 4.16 -4.19
CA LYS A 111 -9.61 3.74 -3.67
C LYS A 111 -9.56 2.34 -3.08
N ASP A 112 -8.85 1.44 -3.75
CA ASP A 112 -8.71 0.06 -3.32
C ASP A 112 -7.83 0.00 -2.05
N THR A 113 -6.73 0.77 -2.00
CA THR A 113 -5.91 0.97 -0.80
C THR A 113 -6.72 1.55 0.36
N LEU A 114 -7.53 2.58 0.13
CA LEU A 114 -8.42 3.14 1.15
C LEU A 114 -9.38 2.10 1.73
N ILE A 115 -10.03 1.30 0.88
CA ILE A 115 -10.95 0.24 1.33
C ILE A 115 -10.18 -0.79 2.16
N PHE A 116 -8.98 -1.16 1.72
CA PHE A 116 -8.12 -2.07 2.46
C PHE A 116 -7.76 -1.52 3.84
N PHE A 117 -7.38 -0.25 3.96
CA PHE A 117 -7.05 0.35 5.26
C PHE A 117 -8.24 0.48 6.20
N ILE A 118 -9.44 0.74 5.67
CA ILE A 118 -10.66 0.72 6.49
C ILE A 118 -10.89 -0.67 7.10
N GLU A 119 -10.66 -1.74 6.33
CA GLU A 119 -10.79 -3.10 6.85
C GLU A 119 -9.65 -3.46 7.81
N LEU A 120 -8.41 -3.10 7.46
CA LEU A 120 -7.23 -3.31 8.29
C LEU A 120 -7.39 -2.69 9.68
N GLU A 121 -8.02 -1.53 9.79
CA GLU A 121 -8.28 -0.86 11.08
C GLU A 121 -9.08 -1.77 12.03
N ALA A 122 -10.00 -2.58 11.51
CA ALA A 122 -10.78 -3.51 12.32
C ALA A 122 -9.94 -4.72 12.80
N MET A 123 -8.89 -5.08 12.06
CA MET A 123 -8.06 -6.27 12.28
C MET A 123 -6.88 -6.04 13.24
N VAL A 124 -6.45 -4.79 13.40
CA VAL A 124 -5.27 -4.43 14.20
C VAL A 124 -5.63 -4.15 15.67
N PRO A 125 -4.67 -4.25 16.61
CA PRO A 125 -4.90 -3.88 18.01
C PRO A 125 -5.38 -2.43 18.16
N ASP A 126 -6.20 -2.16 19.17
CA ASP A 126 -6.77 -0.82 19.43
C ASP A 126 -5.73 0.30 19.49
N ALA A 127 -4.55 0.01 20.06
CA ALA A 127 -3.44 0.96 20.17
C ALA A 127 -2.90 1.42 18.80
N GLU A 128 -3.04 0.61 17.76
CA GLU A 128 -2.49 0.89 16.43
C GLU A 128 -3.54 1.42 15.44
N ARG A 129 -4.83 1.32 15.76
CA ARG A 129 -5.93 1.78 14.88
C ARG A 129 -5.77 3.23 14.44
N VAL A 130 -5.24 4.08 15.32
CA VAL A 130 -5.00 5.50 15.01
C VAL A 130 -4.04 5.68 13.84
N HIS A 131 -3.03 4.82 13.70
CA HIS A 131 -2.05 4.89 12.62
C HIS A 131 -2.66 4.45 11.30
N VAL A 132 -3.41 3.35 11.29
CA VAL A 132 -4.13 2.87 10.10
C VAL A 132 -5.15 3.90 9.61
N ARG A 133 -5.93 4.48 10.56
CA ARG A 133 -6.91 5.52 10.23
C ARG A 133 -6.25 6.77 9.65
N HIS A 134 -5.09 7.15 10.16
CA HIS A 134 -4.33 8.29 9.65
C HIS A 134 -3.95 8.08 8.18
N CYS A 135 -3.38 6.92 7.81
CA CYS A 135 -3.09 6.61 6.40
C CYS A 135 -4.37 6.57 5.54
N ALA A 136 -5.46 5.95 6.04
CA ALA A 136 -6.74 5.96 5.33
C ALA A 136 -7.29 7.38 5.09
N ASP A 137 -7.09 8.32 6.02
CA ASP A 137 -7.47 9.72 5.83
C ASP A 137 -6.58 10.43 4.80
N GLU A 138 -5.35 9.98 4.61
CA GLU A 138 -4.42 10.47 3.59
C GLU A 138 -4.76 9.95 2.20
N GLU A 139 -5.12 8.67 2.03
CA GLU A 139 -5.62 8.18 0.74
C GLU A 139 -6.88 8.93 0.29
N ARG A 140 -7.75 9.31 1.23
CA ARG A 140 -8.90 10.18 0.92
C ARG A 140 -8.49 11.56 0.41
N LYS A 141 -7.33 12.08 0.81
CA LYS A 141 -6.78 13.34 0.29
C LYS A 141 -6.15 13.11 -1.08
N HIS A 142 -5.37 12.05 -1.25
CA HIS A 142 -4.76 11.63 -2.51
C HIS A 142 -5.80 11.48 -3.64
N ILE A 143 -6.91 10.78 -3.39
CA ILE A 143 -8.03 10.67 -4.34
C ILE A 143 -8.54 12.05 -4.77
N ARG A 144 -8.73 12.98 -3.82
CA ARG A 144 -9.20 14.34 -4.13
C ARG A 144 -8.16 15.13 -4.92
N MET A 145 -6.87 14.93 -4.62
CA MET A 145 -5.76 15.55 -5.33
C MET A 145 -5.69 15.07 -6.77
N LEU A 146 -5.74 13.76 -7.00
CA LEU A 146 -5.78 13.16 -8.34
C LEU A 146 -6.99 13.63 -9.15
N GLN A 147 -8.18 13.68 -8.55
CA GLN A 147 -9.39 14.20 -9.20
C GLN A 147 -9.27 15.67 -9.62
N LYS A 148 -8.53 16.49 -8.86
CA LYS A 148 -8.27 17.89 -9.21
C LYS A 148 -7.17 18.01 -10.25
N PHE A 149 -6.14 17.17 -10.18
CA PHE A 149 -5.03 17.16 -11.12
C PHE A 149 -5.48 16.78 -12.54
N GLY A 150 -6.42 15.84 -12.64
CA GLY A 150 -7.00 15.38 -13.90
C GLY A 150 -8.02 16.30 -14.58
N LYS A 151 -8.35 17.44 -13.97
CA LYS A 151 -9.21 18.47 -14.54
C LYS A 151 -8.37 19.57 -15.17
#